data_AF-A0A650CTT2-F1
#
_entry.id   AF-A0A650CTT2-F1
#
_cell.length_a   1.000
_cell.length_b   1.000
_cell.length_c   1.000
_cell.angle_alpha   90.00
_cell.angle_beta   90.00
_cell.angle_gamma   90.00
#
_symmetry.space_group_name_H-M   'P 1'
#
loop_
_entity.id
_entity.type
_entity.pdbx_description
1 polymer ?
#
loop_
_entity_poly.entity_id
_entity_poly.type
_entity_poly.pdbx_seq_one_letter_code
_entity_poly.pdbx_strand_id
1 'polypeptide(L)'
;MFRTLKRLIGIWEPREGVVYKSKDAGYERKFQSCVKIITECFIDGSWQECSFILKKGKYYVFVPKFKKQFVIEKKYVKVKKTKRVTGWSEAMLSDGTLGDAKNLEIRYRLMVKDPSKMTLD
;
A
#
# COMPACT_ATOMS: atom_id res chain seq x y z
N MET A 1 -26.93 -15.97 -1.94
CA MET A 1 -25.77 -16.51 -1.20
C MET A 1 -24.41 -15.92 -1.67
N PHE A 2 -24.29 -14.59 -1.88
CA PHE A 2 -23.04 -13.96 -2.38
C PHE A 2 -22.59 -12.72 -1.58
N ARG A 3 -23.21 -12.42 -0.43
CA ARG A 3 -22.88 -11.23 0.37
C ARG A 3 -21.64 -11.40 1.25
N THR A 4 -21.26 -12.63 1.57
CA THR A 4 -20.18 -12.94 2.52
C THR A 4 -18.77 -12.84 1.92
N LEU A 5 -18.61 -13.05 0.60
CA LEU A 5 -17.29 -12.90 -0.07
C LEU A 5 -16.81 -11.44 -0.15
N LYS A 6 -17.72 -10.47 -0.18
CA LYS A 6 -17.38 -9.03 -0.20
C LYS A 6 -16.70 -8.55 1.10
N ARG A 7 -16.85 -9.29 2.20
CA ARG A 7 -16.30 -8.91 3.52
C ARG A 7 -14.85 -9.36 3.72
N LEU A 8 -14.40 -10.38 2.99
CA LEU A 8 -13.03 -10.90 3.06
C LEU A 8 -12.09 -10.24 2.05
N ILE A 9 -12.62 -9.80 0.91
CA ILE A 9 -11.89 -8.96 -0.05
C ILE A 9 -12.28 -7.53 0.25
N GLY A 10 -11.75 -6.97 1.34
CA GLY A 10 -11.97 -5.57 1.68
C GLY A 10 -11.59 -4.70 0.48
N ILE A 11 -12.61 -4.20 -0.23
CA ILE A 11 -12.46 -3.23 -1.32
C ILE A 11 -11.90 -1.99 -0.65
N TRP A 12 -10.58 -1.90 -0.62
CA TRP A 12 -9.89 -0.75 -0.10
C TRP A 12 -9.71 0.23 -1.25
N GLU A 13 -10.35 1.38 -1.13
CA GLU A 13 -10.07 2.52 -1.99
C GLU A 13 -9.14 3.51 -1.27
N PRO A 14 -8.10 4.00 -1.95
CA PRO A 14 -7.28 5.07 -1.41
C PRO A 14 -8.12 6.34 -1.25
N ARG A 15 -7.84 7.07 -0.17
CA ARG A 15 -8.49 8.36 0.10
C ARG A 15 -7.94 9.40 -0.86
N GLU A 16 -8.83 10.24 -1.37
CA GLU A 16 -8.43 11.37 -2.20
C GLU A 16 -7.54 12.34 -1.41
N GLY A 17 -6.50 12.87 -2.07
CA GLY A 17 -5.54 13.80 -1.46
C GLY A 17 -4.48 13.16 -0.56
N VAL A 18 -4.57 11.87 -0.23
CA VAL A 18 -3.58 11.20 0.62
C VAL A 18 -2.42 10.64 -0.21
N VAL A 19 -1.20 10.99 0.20
CA VAL A 19 0.03 10.41 -0.37
C VAL A 19 0.31 9.06 0.28
N TYR A 20 0.28 8.02 -0.52
CA TYR A 20 0.70 6.67 -0.13
C TYR A 20 2.15 6.48 -0.54
N LYS A 21 3.02 6.23 0.44
CA LYS A 21 4.43 5.88 0.25
C LYS A 21 4.84 4.80 1.25
N SER A 22 5.82 3.99 0.90
CA SER A 22 6.41 3.03 1.82
C SER A 22 7.04 3.78 2.99
N LYS A 23 6.91 3.22 4.18
CA LYS A 23 7.56 3.71 5.39
C LYS A 23 7.57 2.64 6.46
N ASP A 24 8.60 2.64 7.28
CA ASP A 24 8.56 1.97 8.58
C ASP A 24 7.81 2.88 9.56
N ALA A 25 6.67 2.42 10.05
CA ALA A 25 5.83 3.18 10.98
C ALA A 25 6.23 2.94 12.45
N GLY A 26 7.14 1.99 12.70
CA GLY A 26 7.55 1.60 14.05
C GLY A 26 6.44 0.87 14.80
N TYR A 27 6.51 0.87 16.14
CA TYR A 27 5.52 0.20 16.97
C TYR A 27 4.19 0.96 16.99
N GLU A 28 3.13 0.31 16.53
CA GLU A 28 1.79 0.88 16.48
C GLU A 28 0.90 0.24 17.54
N ARG A 29 0.55 1.00 18.59
CA ARG A 29 -0.27 0.54 19.73
C ARG A 29 -1.59 -0.10 19.30
N LYS A 30 -2.25 0.46 18.28
CA LYS A 30 -3.52 -0.05 17.75
C LYS A 30 -3.41 -1.48 17.21
N PHE A 31 -2.24 -1.85 16.71
CA PHE A 31 -1.97 -3.18 16.16
C PHE A 31 -1.15 -4.05 17.11
N GLN A 32 -0.64 -3.47 18.21
CA GLN A 32 0.33 -4.09 19.12
C GLN A 32 1.46 -4.78 18.33
N SER A 33 1.95 -4.10 17.29
CA SER A 33 2.85 -4.65 16.28
C SER A 33 3.81 -3.58 15.79
N CYS A 34 5.01 -3.97 15.39
CA CYS A 34 5.90 -3.17 14.56
C CYS A 34 5.36 -3.15 13.14
N VAL A 35 4.96 -1.98 12.65
CA VAL A 35 4.25 -1.85 11.37
C VAL A 35 5.19 -1.34 10.29
N LYS A 36 5.22 -2.07 9.18
CA LYS A 36 5.83 -1.64 7.93
C LYS A 36 4.76 -1.41 6.88
N ILE A 37 4.72 -0.21 6.29
CA ILE A 37 3.83 0.11 5.18
C ILE A 37 4.65 0.00 3.90
N ILE A 38 4.13 -0.77 2.94
CA ILE A 38 4.77 -0.98 1.64
C ILE A 38 3.77 -0.59 0.55
N THR A 39 4.18 0.28 -0.36
CA THR A 39 3.37 0.67 -1.52
C THR A 39 4.02 0.17 -2.79
N GLU A 40 3.29 -0.65 -3.55
CA GLU A 40 3.81 -1.31 -4.76
C GLU A 40 2.87 -1.05 -5.94
N CYS A 41 3.41 -0.85 -7.14
CA CYS A 41 2.67 -0.86 -8.39
C CYS A 41 3.16 -1.98 -9.30
N PHE A 42 2.25 -2.56 -10.09
CA PHE A 42 2.61 -3.56 -11.09
C PHE A 42 2.90 -2.88 -12.44
N ILE A 43 4.17 -2.90 -12.86
CA ILE A 43 4.66 -2.26 -14.10
C ILE A 43 5.65 -3.22 -14.76
N ASP A 44 5.59 -3.31 -16.09
CA ASP A 44 6.52 -4.11 -16.90
C ASP A 44 6.67 -5.55 -16.38
N GLY A 45 5.56 -6.18 -15.99
CA GLY A 45 5.52 -7.57 -15.53
C GLY A 45 5.99 -7.81 -14.09
N SER A 46 6.30 -6.77 -13.32
CA SER A 46 6.84 -6.92 -11.97
C SER A 46 6.23 -5.94 -10.96
N TRP A 47 6.22 -6.33 -9.68
CA TRP A 47 5.88 -5.42 -8.59
C TRP A 47 7.07 -4.54 -8.27
N GLN A 48 6.85 -3.23 -8.32
CA GLN A 48 7.87 -2.23 -8.03
C GLN A 48 7.37 -1.34 -6.91
N GLU A 49 8.28 -0.95 -6.02
CA GLU A 49 7.98 0.05 -5.01
C GLU A 49 7.60 1.37 -5.70
N CYS A 50 6.54 2.00 -5.21
CA CYS A 50 6.06 3.25 -5.76
C CYS A 50 5.45 4.13 -4.66
N SER A 51 5.29 5.42 -4.97
CA SER A 51 4.40 6.30 -4.22
C SER A 51 3.23 6.72 -5.11
N PHE A 52 2.04 6.89 -4.55
CA PHE A 52 0.89 7.35 -5.34
C PHE A 52 -0.09 8.21 -4.54
N ILE A 53 -0.82 9.06 -5.25
CA ILE A 53 -1.91 9.88 -4.72
C ILE A 53 -3.11 9.79 -5.67
N LEU A 54 -4.30 9.67 -5.11
CA LEU A 54 -5.55 9.81 -5.86
C LEU A 54 -5.99 11.28 -5.80
N LYS A 55 -6.14 11.93 -6.95
CA LYS A 55 -6.61 13.31 -7.06
C LYS A 55 -7.49 13.48 -8.30
N LYS A 56 -8.70 14.03 -8.14
CA LYS A 56 -9.66 14.27 -9.22
C LYS A 56 -9.90 13.04 -10.11
N GLY A 57 -10.07 11.87 -9.48
CA GLY A 57 -10.30 10.60 -10.18
C GLY A 57 -9.10 10.02 -10.94
N LYS A 58 -7.90 10.59 -10.79
CA LYS A 58 -6.66 10.11 -11.40
C LYS A 58 -5.63 9.72 -10.33
N TYR A 59 -4.92 8.65 -10.58
CA TYR A 59 -3.73 8.26 -9.82
C TYR A 59 -2.52 8.96 -10.42
N TYR A 60 -1.77 9.64 -9.58
CA TYR A 60 -0.45 10.15 -9.89
C TYR A 60 0.54 9.21 -9.20
N VAL A 61 1.34 8.52 -9.98
CA VAL A 61 2.22 7.44 -9.49
C VAL A 61 3.66 7.79 -9.79
N PHE A 62 4.51 7.69 -8.78
CA PHE A 62 5.95 7.85 -8.87
C PHE A 62 6.64 6.53 -8.55
N VAL A 63 7.56 6.10 -9.42
CA VAL A 63 8.32 4.86 -9.28
C VAL A 63 9.79 5.22 -9.09
N PRO A 64 10.30 5.26 -7.83
CA PRO A 64 11.63 5.76 -7.53
C PRO A 64 12.73 5.04 -8.31
N LYS A 65 12.64 3.71 -8.42
CA LYS A 65 13.64 2.86 -9.07
C LYS A 65 13.93 3.28 -10.51
N PHE A 66 12.92 3.71 -11.24
CA PHE A 66 13.05 4.12 -12.64
C PHE A 66 13.04 5.64 -12.83
N LYS A 67 12.91 6.41 -11.74
CA LYS A 67 12.63 7.85 -11.78
C LYS A 67 11.49 8.21 -12.75
N LYS A 68 10.49 7.33 -12.84
CA LYS A 68 9.33 7.49 -13.75
C LYS A 68 8.13 8.01 -12.96
N GLN A 69 7.42 8.96 -13.57
CA GLN A 69 6.10 9.39 -13.14
C GLN A 69 5.09 9.09 -14.23
N PHE A 70 3.89 8.66 -13.84
CA PHE A 70 2.79 8.54 -14.77
C PHE A 70 1.46 8.83 -14.08
N VAL A 71 0.48 9.22 -14.91
CA VAL A 71 -0.88 9.50 -14.51
C VAL A 71 -1.81 8.51 -15.18
N ILE A 72 -2.81 8.02 -14.43
CA ILE A 72 -3.80 7.08 -14.96
C ILE A 72 -5.17 7.26 -14.29
N GLU A 73 -6.25 7.17 -15.06
CA GLU A 73 -7.60 7.27 -14.50
C GLU A 73 -7.94 6.09 -13.57
N LYS A 74 -8.69 6.37 -12.50
CA LYS A 74 -9.08 5.38 -11.48
C LYS A 74 -9.76 4.15 -12.08
N LYS A 75 -10.55 4.31 -13.15
CA LYS A 75 -11.28 3.20 -13.81
C LYS A 75 -10.34 2.11 -14.36
N TYR A 76 -9.14 2.50 -14.81
CA TYR A 76 -8.11 1.62 -15.34
C TYR A 76 -7.19 1.03 -14.26
N VAL A 77 -7.45 1.32 -12.99
CA VAL A 77 -6.63 0.87 -11.87
C VAL A 77 -7.44 -0.06 -10.97
N LYS A 78 -6.79 -1.11 -10.49
CA LYS A 78 -7.27 -1.94 -9.39
C LYS A 78 -6.32 -1.76 -8.22
N VAL A 79 -6.86 -1.34 -7.08
CA VAL A 79 -6.08 -1.20 -5.86
C VAL A 79 -6.44 -2.32 -4.89
N LYS A 80 -5.44 -2.85 -4.18
CA LYS A 80 -5.61 -3.85 -3.14
C LYS A 80 -4.85 -3.44 -1.89
N LYS A 81 -5.42 -3.75 -0.74
CA LYS A 81 -4.74 -3.68 0.54
C LYS A 81 -4.60 -5.09 1.09
N THR A 82 -3.39 -5.49 1.47
CA THR A 82 -3.14 -6.74 2.17
C THR A 82 -2.40 -6.49 3.48
N LYS A 83 -2.58 -7.40 4.42
CA LYS A 83 -1.87 -7.40 5.70
C LYS A 83 -1.22 -8.76 5.86
N ARG A 84 0.04 -8.79 6.29
CA ARG A 84 0.79 -10.03 6.53
C ARG A 84 1.63 -9.87 7.78
N VAL A 85 1.57 -10.86 8.67
CA VAL A 85 2.55 -10.98 9.75
C VAL A 85 3.78 -11.67 9.19
N THR A 86 4.95 -11.06 9.33
CA THR A 86 6.20 -11.53 8.71
C THR A 86 7.22 -12.07 9.72
N GLY A 87 6.98 -11.87 11.01
CA GLY A 87 7.85 -12.38 12.07
C GLY A 87 7.64 -11.62 13.38
N TRP A 88 8.68 -11.58 14.18
CA TRP A 88 8.74 -10.91 15.48
C TRP A 88 10.00 -10.04 15.55
N SER A 89 9.91 -8.92 16.24
CA SER A 89 11.04 -8.05 16.55
C SER A 89 10.87 -7.46 17.94
N GLU A 90 11.98 -7.16 18.59
CA GLU A 90 11.98 -6.37 19.81
C GLU A 90 11.43 -4.97 19.52
N ALA A 91 10.53 -4.52 20.38
CA ALA A 91 9.94 -3.20 20.34
C ALA A 91 9.96 -2.58 21.73
N MET A 92 10.22 -1.27 21.78
CA MET A 92 10.00 -0.50 23.00
C MET A 92 8.49 -0.32 23.18
N LEU A 93 7.96 -0.97 24.21
CA LEU A 93 6.56 -0.92 24.58
C LEU A 93 6.23 0.43 25.24
N SER A 94 4.94 0.65 25.45
CA SER A 94 4.43 1.95 25.90
C SER A 94 4.81 2.30 27.34
N ASP A 95 5.17 1.28 28.12
CA ASP A 95 5.70 1.37 29.49
C ASP A 95 7.23 1.52 29.53
N GLY A 96 7.88 1.66 28.37
CA GLY A 96 9.33 1.78 28.24
C GLY A 96 10.09 0.46 28.34
N THR A 97 9.40 -0.67 28.49
CA THR A 97 10.03 -2.00 28.48
C THR A 97 10.33 -2.46 27.06
N LEU A 98 11.34 -3.32 26.91
CA LEU A 98 11.59 -4.06 25.67
C LEU A 98 10.74 -5.33 25.71
N GLY A 99 9.99 -5.57 24.63
CA GLY A 99 9.20 -6.78 24.49
C GLY A 99 9.04 -7.20 23.04
N ASP A 100 8.64 -8.46 22.85
CA ASP A 100 8.43 -9.02 21.51
C ASP A 100 7.13 -8.48 20.89
N ALA A 101 7.27 -7.81 19.75
CA ALA A 101 6.16 -7.35 18.94
C ALA A 101 6.14 -8.08 17.60
N LYS A 102 4.93 -8.38 17.11
CA LYS A 102 4.77 -8.93 15.75
C LYS A 102 5.18 -7.89 14.71
N ASN A 103 5.85 -8.33 13.67
CA ASN A 103 6.08 -7.53 12.47
C ASN A 103 4.87 -7.64 11.56
N LEU A 104 4.16 -6.53 11.38
CA LEU A 104 2.98 -6.41 10.53
C LEU A 104 3.32 -5.61 9.28
N GLU A 105 3.35 -6.27 8.13
CA GLU A 105 3.39 -5.60 6.84
C GLU A 105 1.98 -5.25 6.37
N ILE A 106 1.76 -3.98 6.06
CA ILE A 106 0.57 -3.48 5.37
C ILE A 106 0.98 -3.09 3.96
N ARG A 107 0.53 -3.86 2.96
CA ARG A 107 0.86 -3.60 1.56
C ARG A 107 -0.31 -2.95 0.84
N TYR A 108 -0.04 -1.84 0.17
CA TYR A 108 -0.96 -1.17 -0.74
C TYR A 108 -0.47 -1.38 -2.17
N ARG A 109 -1.26 -2.11 -2.97
CA ARG A 109 -0.87 -2.57 -4.30
C ARG A 109 -1.73 -1.94 -5.37
N LEU A 110 -1.10 -1.26 -6.32
CA LEU A 110 -1.73 -0.65 -7.48
C LEU A 110 -1.46 -1.51 -8.72
N MET A 111 -2.51 -2.02 -9.35
CA MET A 111 -2.41 -2.79 -10.59
C MET A 111 -3.11 -2.03 -11.71
N VAL A 112 -2.36 -1.70 -12.75
CA VAL A 112 -2.93 -1.09 -13.95
C VAL A 112 -3.51 -2.19 -14.84
N LYS A 113 -4.80 -2.05 -15.17
CA LYS A 113 -5.54 -2.99 -16.02
C LYS A 113 -5.20 -2.79 -17.50
N ASP A 114 -4.97 -1.54 -17.89
CA ASP A 114 -4.66 -1.13 -19.26
C ASP A 114 -3.47 -0.15 -19.25
N PRO A 115 -2.24 -0.65 -19.47
CA PRO A 115 -1.03 0.18 -19.48
C PRO A 115 -1.01 1.22 -20.61
N SER A 116 -1.76 1.03 -21.70
CA SER A 116 -1.81 1.99 -22.81
C SER A 116 -2.45 3.34 -22.42
N LYS A 117 -3.14 3.38 -21.27
CA LYS A 117 -3.78 4.58 -20.71
C LYS A 117 -2.90 5.33 -19.71
N MET A 118 -1.66 4.89 -19.52
CA MET A 118 -0.69 5.63 -18.74
C MET A 118 -0.19 6.82 -19.56
N THR A 119 -0.29 8.02 -19.00
CA THR A 119 0.34 9.21 -19.55
C THR A 119 1.60 9.49 -18.74
N LEU A 120 2.75 9.56 -19.40
CA LEU A 120 3.99 10.00 -18.76
C LEU A 120 3.87 11.50 -18.49
N ASP A 121 4.20 11.89 -17.27
CA ASP A 121 4.24 13.28 -16.81
C ASP A 121 5.69 13.72 -16.66
#